data_AF-A0A354R7B2-F1
#
_entry.id   AF-A0A354R7B2-F1
#
_cell.length_a   1.000
_cell.length_b   1.000
_cell.length_c   1.000
_cell.angle_alpha   90.00
_cell.angle_beta   90.00
_cell.angle_gamma   90.00
#
_symmetry.space_group_name_H-M   'P 1'
#
loop_
_entity.id
_entity.type
_entity.pdbx_description
1 polymer ?
#
loop_
_entity_poly.entity_id
_entity_poly.type
_entity_poly.pdbx_seq_one_letter_code
_entity_poly.pdbx_strand_id
1 'polypeptide(L)' 'MPRGMLKSAAFPHLKRVLFMGGTKYRGMYSLDEIKNLAQEVPYADYFARQAELDVNDVINMQYTSGTTGFPKGVQLTHR' A
#
# COMPACT_ATOMS: atom_id res chain seq x y z
N MET A 1 -2.76 -15.65 13.05
CA MET A 1 -3.72 -14.61 13.49
C MET A 1 -4.71 -14.31 12.37
N PRO A 2 -5.92 -13.80 12.66
CA PRO A 2 -6.83 -13.31 11.62
C PRO A 2 -6.20 -12.21 10.77
N ARG A 3 -6.64 -12.09 9.51
CA ARG A 3 -6.24 -10.99 8.62
C ARG A 3 -6.62 -9.65 9.27
N GLY A 4 -5.77 -8.63 9.09
CA GLY A 4 -6.01 -7.28 9.65
C GLY A 4 -5.75 -7.13 11.15
N MET A 5 -5.38 -8.19 11.86
CA MET A 5 -5.07 -8.17 13.31
C MET A 5 -3.60 -8.48 13.61
N LEU A 6 -2.69 -8.20 12.67
CA LEU A 6 -1.27 -8.39 12.90
C LEU A 6 -0.79 -7.42 14.00
N LYS A 7 -0.15 -7.97 15.03
CA LYS A 7 0.51 -7.20 16.09
C LYS A 7 1.97 -7.64 16.17
N SER A 8 2.88 -6.70 15.93
CA SER A 8 4.32 -6.92 16.03
C SER A 8 4.92 -5.82 16.90
N ALA A 9 5.66 -6.21 17.93
CA ALA A 9 6.40 -5.26 18.77
C ALA A 9 7.50 -4.56 17.97
N ALA A 10 8.16 -5.28 17.06
CA ALA A 10 9.20 -4.73 16.19
C ALA A 10 8.64 -3.80 15.09
N PHE A 11 7.39 -4.04 14.66
CA PHE A 11 6.73 -3.27 13.60
C PHE A 11 5.33 -2.80 14.04
N PRO A 12 5.23 -1.81 14.95
CA PRO A 12 3.97 -1.42 15.58
C PRO A 12 2.94 -0.84 14.59
N HIS A 13 3.42 -0.26 13.48
CA HIS A 13 2.59 0.31 12.43
C HIS A 13 2.19 -0.69 11.34
N LEU A 14 2.78 -1.89 11.30
CA LEU A 14 2.45 -2.90 10.30
C LEU A 14 1.08 -3.52 10.61
N LYS A 15 0.08 -3.28 9.76
CA LYS A 15 -1.30 -3.77 9.97
C LYS A 15 -1.69 -4.96 9.08
N ARG A 16 -1.15 -5.02 7.87
CA ARG A 16 -1.56 -5.98 6.84
C ARG A 16 -0.35 -6.44 6.04
N VAL A 17 -0.40 -7.68 5.57
CA VAL A 17 0.61 -8.26 4.67
C VAL A 17 -0.13 -8.85 3.48
N LEU A 18 0.35 -8.53 2.28
CA LEU A 18 -0.21 -9.00 1.03
C LEU A 18 0.81 -9.96 0.38
N PHE A 19 0.33 -11.09 -0.12
CA PHE A 19 1.14 -12.00 -0.92
C PHE A 19 0.88 -11.75 -2.40
N MET A 20 1.96 -11.52 -3.15
CA MET A 20 1.92 -11.38 -4.60
C MET A 20 2.22 -12.73 -5.25
N GLY A 21 1.15 -13.46 -5.57
CA GLY A 21 1.19 -14.77 -6.22
C GLY A 21 -0.12 -15.54 -6.01
N GLY A 22 -0.27 -16.68 -6.67
CA GLY A 22 -1.52 -17.47 -6.64
C GLY A 22 -1.78 -18.21 -5.31
N THR A 23 -0.75 -18.40 -4.49
CA THR A 23 -0.86 -19.15 -3.23
C THR A 23 -1.50 -18.31 -2.13
N LYS A 24 -2.46 -18.89 -1.41
CA LYS A 24 -3.05 -18.28 -0.21
C LYS A 24 -2.27 -18.66 1.05
N TYR A 25 -1.96 -17.67 1.87
CA TYR A 25 -1.30 -17.86 3.15
C TYR A 25 -2.19 -17.36 4.29
N ARG A 26 -2.24 -18.14 5.38
CA ARG A 26 -3.05 -17.80 6.56
C ARG A 26 -2.58 -16.48 7.16
N GLY A 27 -3.50 -15.52 7.29
CA GLY A 27 -3.23 -14.21 7.89
C GLY A 27 -2.72 -13.16 6.90
N MET A 28 -2.51 -13.50 5.63
CA MET A 28 -2.17 -12.59 4.54
C MET A 28 -3.36 -12.43 3.58
N TYR A 29 -3.43 -11.32 2.87
CA TYR A 29 -4.34 -11.16 1.73
C TYR A 29 -3.64 -11.58 0.44
N SER A 30 -4.35 -12.21 -0.49
CA SER A 30 -3.86 -12.26 -1.89
C SER A 30 -4.21 -10.96 -2.62
N LEU A 31 -3.49 -10.65 -3.70
CA LEU A 31 -3.83 -9.48 -4.53
C LEU A 31 -5.25 -9.56 -5.12
N ASP A 32 -5.70 -10.75 -5.51
CA ASP A 32 -7.04 -10.93 -6.07
C ASP A 32 -8.14 -10.68 -5.03
N GLU A 33 -7.90 -11.07 -3.77
CA GLU A 33 -8.82 -10.74 -2.67
C GLU A 33 -8.93 -9.23 -2.49
N ILE A 34 -7.81 -8.50 -2.53
CA ILE A 34 -7.82 -7.03 -2.41
C ILE A 34 -8.55 -6.37 -3.58
N LYS A 35 -8.36 -6.86 -4.81
CA LYS A 35 -9.09 -6.35 -5.98
C LYS A 35 -10.59 -6.56 -5.84
N ASN A 36 -11.01 -7.72 -5.34
CA ASN A 36 -12.44 -8.00 -5.16
C ASN A 36 -13.07 -7.10 -4.09
N LEU A 37 -12.33 -6.72 -3.04
CA LEU A 37 -12.81 -5.76 -2.04
C LEU A 37 -13.09 -4.37 -2.61
N ALA A 38 -12.54 -4.01 -3.77
CA ALA A 38 -12.85 -2.72 -4.41
C ALA A 38 -14.34 -2.60 -4.76
N GLN A 39 -15.04 -3.72 -4.96
CA GLN A 39 -16.49 -3.72 -5.24
C GLN A 39 -17.33 -3.28 -4.04
N GLU A 40 -16.78 -3.34 -2.83
CA GLU A 40 -17.47 -2.92 -1.60
C GLU A 40 -17.37 -1.40 -1.37
N VAL A 41 -16.59 -0.68 -2.19
CA VAL A 41 -16.38 0.76 -2.03
C VAL A 41 -17.33 1.53 -2.97
N PRO A 42 -18.29 2.32 -2.42
CA PRO A 42 -19.14 3.16 -3.24
C PRO A 42 -18.33 4.21 -4.02
N TYR A 43 -18.74 4.50 -5.25
CA TYR A 43 -18.08 5.53 -6.06
C TYR A 43 -18.07 6.91 -5.40
N ALA A 44 -19.11 7.26 -4.64
CA ALA A 44 -19.16 8.52 -3.91
C ALA A 44 -18.01 8.65 -2.91
N ASP A 45 -17.72 7.57 -2.17
CA ASP A 45 -16.63 7.54 -1.20
C ASP A 45 -15.25 7.55 -1.88
N TYR A 46 -15.14 6.97 -3.08
CA TYR A 46 -13.94 7.05 -3.90
C TYR A 46 -13.69 8.49 -4.38
N PHE A 47 -14.71 9.14 -4.95
CA PHE A 47 -14.60 10.52 -5.43
C PHE A 47 -14.35 11.52 -4.30
N ALA A 48 -14.97 11.33 -3.14
CA ALA A 48 -14.72 12.16 -1.96
C ALA A 48 -13.24 12.12 -1.56
N ARG A 49 -12.64 10.92 -1.47
CA ARG A 49 -11.20 10.77 -1.19
C ARG A 49 -10.32 11.35 -2.29
N GLN A 50 -10.70 11.19 -3.55
CA GLN A 50 -9.94 11.75 -4.67
C GLN A 50 -9.92 13.29 -4.61
N ALA A 51 -11.01 13.92 -4.17
CA ALA A 51 -11.10 15.38 -4.03
C ALA A 51 -10.26 15.94 -2.88
N GLU A 52 -9.82 15.09 -1.94
CA GLU A 52 -8.94 15.48 -0.83
C GLU A 52 -7.45 15.53 -1.23
N LEU A 53 -7.08 15.07 -2.43
CA LEU A 53 -5.69 14.97 -2.89
C LEU A 53 -5.28 16.16 -3.76
N ASP A 54 -4.06 16.66 -3.56
CA ASP A 54 -3.43 17.64 -4.44
C ASP A 54 -2.38 16.97 -5.34
N VAL A 55 -2.25 17.46 -6.59
CA VAL A 55 -1.29 16.90 -7.56
C VAL A 55 0.17 17.02 -7.09
N ASN A 56 0.46 17.91 -6.15
CA ASN A 56 1.78 18.11 -5.57
C ASN A 56 2.01 17.27 -4.30
N ASP A 57 1.03 16.47 -3.86
CA ASP A 57 1.23 15.52 -2.77
C ASP A 57 2.23 14.43 -3.16
N VAL A 58 3.06 14.04 -2.20
CA VAL A 58 4.02 12.94 -2.38
C VAL A 58 3.26 11.61 -2.33
N ILE A 59 3.32 10.84 -3.42
CA ILE A 59 2.64 9.53 -3.53
C ILE A 59 3.59 8.34 -3.57
N ASN A 60 4.86 8.57 -3.88
CA ASN A 60 5.83 7.50 -4.02
C ASN A 60 7.18 7.90 -3.43
N MET A 61 7.78 6.94 -2.73
CA MET A 61 9.15 7.00 -2.23
C MET A 61 9.95 5.93 -2.96
N GLN A 62 10.68 6.32 -3.99
CA GLN A 62 11.47 5.37 -4.77
C GLN A 62 12.91 5.33 -4.28
N TYR A 63 13.39 4.12 -3.98
CA TYR A 63 14.80 3.88 -3.75
C TYR A 63 15.42 3.36 -5.03
N THR A 64 16.38 4.12 -5.55
CA THR A 64 17.22 3.70 -6.68
C THR A 64 18.64 3.50 -6.17
N SER A 65 19.35 2.52 -6.73
CA SER A 65 20.71 2.22 -6.30
C SER A 65 21.67 3.39 -6.58
N GLY A 66 21.35 4.28 -7.52
CA GLY A 66 22.26 5.32 -7.99
C GLY A 66 23.54 4.72 -8.60
N THR A 67 24.22 5.42 -9.49
CA THR A 67 25.49 4.93 -10.04
C THR A 67 26.68 5.21 -9.13
N THR A 68 26.54 5.99 -8.04
CA THR A 68 27.68 6.46 -7.24
C THR A 68 27.42 6.73 -5.73
N GLY A 69 26.42 6.13 -5.06
CA GLY A 69 26.23 6.40 -3.61
C GLY A 69 25.20 5.55 -2.85
N PHE A 70 25.02 5.86 -1.56
CA PHE A 70 23.97 5.25 -0.73
C PHE A 70 22.58 5.52 -1.32
N PRO A 71 21.67 4.53 -1.35
CA PRO A 71 20.31 4.71 -1.86
C PRO A 71 19.62 5.89 -1.19
N LYS A 72 19.20 6.87 -1.99
CA LYS A 72 18.38 7.99 -1.52
C LYS A 72 16.93 7.71 -1.87
N GLY A 73 16.04 7.93 -0.91
CA GLY A 73 14.60 7.93 -1.18
C GLY A 73 14.25 9.20 -1.96
N VAL A 74 13.77 9.01 -3.19
CA VAL A 74 13.27 10.10 -4.02
C VAL A 74 11.77 10.23 -3.79
N GLN A 75 11.32 11.43 -3.44
CA GLN A 75 9.91 11.79 -3.34
C GLN A 75 9.35 12.11 -4.72
N LEU A 76 8.35 11.37 -5.16
CA LEU A 76 7.63 11.64 -6.40
C LEU A 76 6.18 12.04 -6.08
N THR A 77 5.73 13.08 -6.76
CA THR A 77 4.35 13.55 -6.72
C THR A 77 3.53 12.94 -7.87
N HIS A 78 2.30 13.38 -8.08
CA HIS A 78 1.44 12.84 -9.14
C HIS A 78 1.86 13.26 -10.57
N ARG A 79 2.68 14.31 -10.73
CA ARG A 79 3.06 14.90 -12.02
C ARG A 79 4.11 14.11 -12.78
#